data_AF-A0A1X0S275-F1
#
_entry.id   AF-A0A1X0S275-F1
#
_cell.length_a   1.000
_cell.length_b   1.000
_cell.length_c   1.000
_cell.angle_alpha   90.00
_cell.angle_beta   90.00
_cell.angle_gamma   90.00
#
_symmetry.space_group_name_H-M   'P 1'
#
loop_
_entity.id
_entity.type
_entity.pdbx_description
1 polymer ?
#
loop_
_entity_poly.entity_id
_entity_poly.type
_entity_poly.pdbx_seq_one_letter_code
_entity_poly.pdbx_strand_id
1 'polypeptide(L)'
;MVNKSSLIFLTLTAALDLVLASSVQITSPKANAVYEAGSTVDIKWHVNDKSAGPIRLQYASGKASSLNIDGVIADNVDASLGIYKWKIPKDIKPKK
;
A
#
# COMPACT_ATOMS: atom_id res chain seq x y z
N MET A 1 -9.52 -66.58 9.84
CA MET A 1 -10.10 -65.23 9.93
C MET A 1 -9.05 -64.23 9.48
N VAL A 2 -9.40 -63.34 8.54
CA VAL A 2 -8.48 -62.45 7.82
C VAL A 2 -8.18 -61.20 8.65
N ASN A 3 -6.92 -60.96 9.03
CA ASN A 3 -6.52 -59.68 9.59
C ASN A 3 -6.28 -58.70 8.43
N LYS A 4 -7.20 -57.75 8.27
CA LYS A 4 -7.15 -56.71 7.23
C LYS A 4 -6.00 -55.75 7.53
N SER A 5 -4.99 -55.73 6.67
CA SER A 5 -3.95 -54.69 6.68
C SER A 5 -4.58 -53.32 6.49
N SER A 6 -4.41 -52.43 7.46
CA SER A 6 -4.84 -51.04 7.37
C SER A 6 -3.69 -50.21 6.79
N LEU A 7 -3.86 -49.73 5.56
CA LEU A 7 -2.97 -48.73 4.95
C LEU A 7 -3.59 -47.35 5.22
N ILE A 8 -3.07 -46.63 6.21
CA ILE A 8 -3.42 -45.22 6.40
C ILE A 8 -2.58 -44.43 5.42
N PHE A 9 -3.16 -44.07 4.27
CA PHE A 9 -2.61 -43.02 3.42
C PHE A 9 -2.82 -41.68 4.13
N LEU A 10 -1.78 -41.20 4.82
CA LEU A 10 -1.66 -39.81 5.23
C LEU A 10 -1.44 -38.99 3.96
N THR A 11 -2.51 -38.56 3.31
CA THR A 11 -2.39 -37.56 2.25
C THR A 11 -1.97 -36.25 2.92
N LEU A 12 -0.69 -35.91 2.80
CA LEU A 12 -0.20 -34.57 3.08
C LEU A 12 -0.76 -33.65 2.00
N THR A 13 -1.93 -33.06 2.25
CA THR A 13 -2.37 -31.94 1.44
C THR A 13 -1.45 -30.79 1.76
N ALA A 14 -0.54 -30.44 0.85
CA ALA A 14 0.14 -29.17 0.92
C ALA A 14 -0.91 -28.08 0.70
N ALA A 15 -1.33 -27.41 1.78
CA ALA A 15 -1.99 -26.13 1.66
C ALA A 15 -0.95 -25.17 1.06
N LEU A 16 -1.23 -24.66 -0.13
CA LEU A 16 -0.46 -23.55 -0.66
C LEU A 16 -0.89 -22.31 0.13
N ASP A 17 -0.19 -22.01 1.22
CA ASP A 17 -0.28 -20.71 1.85
C ASP A 17 0.35 -19.70 0.90
N LEU A 18 -0.49 -19.15 0.01
CA LEU A 18 -0.13 -17.98 -0.76
C LEU A 18 0.00 -16.84 0.24
N VAL A 19 1.20 -16.63 0.77
CA VAL A 19 1.54 -15.44 1.57
C VAL A 19 1.44 -14.25 0.61
N LEU A 20 0.24 -13.71 0.47
CA LEU A 20 0.00 -12.45 -0.22
C LEU A 20 0.73 -11.39 0.60
N ALA A 21 1.90 -10.95 0.11
CA ALA A 21 2.62 -9.86 0.75
C ALA A 21 1.67 -8.67 0.96
N SER A 22 1.76 -8.05 2.12
CA SER A 22 1.04 -6.80 2.39
C SER A 22 1.37 -5.78 1.30
N SER A 23 0.34 -5.18 0.71
CA SER A 23 0.43 -4.22 -0.38
C SER A 23 -0.47 -3.02 -0.09
N VAL A 24 -0.02 -1.87 -0.55
CA VAL A 24 -0.72 -0.59 -0.42
C VAL A 24 -0.88 -0.01 -1.83
N GLN A 25 -2.10 0.24 -2.24
CA GLN A 25 -2.40 0.80 -3.55
C GLN A 25 -3.06 2.18 -3.41
N ILE A 26 -2.43 3.22 -3.94
CA ILE A 26 -3.03 4.56 -4.01
C ILE A 26 -4.22 4.56 -4.98
N THR A 27 -5.39 5.02 -4.52
CA THR A 27 -6.63 5.15 -5.30
C THR A 27 -6.99 6.61 -5.60
N SER A 28 -6.47 7.55 -4.79
CA SER A 28 -6.50 9.00 -4.96
C SER A 28 -5.21 9.61 -4.43
N PRO A 29 -4.58 10.58 -5.12
CA PRO A 29 -5.05 11.24 -6.34
C PRO A 29 -5.01 10.34 -7.58
N LYS A 30 -5.84 10.64 -8.58
CA LYS A 30 -5.81 9.96 -9.89
C LYS A 30 -4.62 10.46 -10.71
N ALA A 31 -4.19 9.65 -11.68
CA ALA A 31 -3.18 10.08 -12.64
C ALA A 31 -3.59 11.41 -13.30
N ASN A 32 -2.63 12.32 -13.46
CA ASN A 32 -2.82 13.66 -14.03
C ASN A 32 -3.76 14.59 -13.24
N ALA A 33 -4.09 14.28 -11.99
CA ALA A 33 -4.80 15.22 -11.13
C ALA A 33 -3.94 16.48 -10.88
N VAL A 34 -4.57 17.65 -10.94
CA VAL A 34 -3.93 18.95 -10.69
C VAL A 34 -4.58 19.57 -9.46
N TYR A 35 -3.76 20.05 -8.53
CA TYR A 35 -4.20 20.68 -7.29
C TYR A 35 -3.52 22.02 -7.10
N GLU A 36 -4.22 22.95 -6.47
CA GLU A 36 -3.67 24.26 -6.11
C GLU A 36 -2.83 24.15 -4.84
N ALA A 37 -1.69 24.84 -4.81
CA ALA A 37 -0.87 24.95 -3.61
C ALA A 37 -1.68 25.60 -2.47
N GLY A 38 -1.56 25.08 -1.25
CA GLY A 38 -2.37 25.52 -0.11
C GLY A 38 -3.74 24.86 0.01
N SER A 39 -4.21 24.13 -1.00
CA SER A 39 -5.44 23.33 -0.92
C SER A 39 -5.25 22.10 -0.03
N THR A 40 -6.36 21.51 0.41
CA THR A 40 -6.37 20.23 1.13
C THR A 40 -6.90 19.14 0.22
N VAL A 41 -6.17 18.03 0.13
CA VAL A 41 -6.48 16.90 -0.74
C VAL A 41 -6.56 15.61 0.07
N ASP A 42 -7.50 14.75 -0.32
CA ASP A 42 -7.62 13.41 0.24
C ASP A 42 -6.71 12.44 -0.52
N ILE A 43 -5.67 11.95 0.16
CA ILE A 43 -4.87 10.81 -0.29
C ILE A 43 -5.61 9.57 0.16
N LYS A 44 -6.02 8.72 -0.78
CA LYS A 44 -6.76 7.49 -0.49
C LYS A 44 -6.00 6.29 -1.00
N TRP A 45 -6.08 5.18 -0.27
CA TRP A 45 -5.44 3.94 -0.65
C TRP A 45 -6.26 2.73 -0.22
N HIS A 46 -5.92 1.59 -0.79
CA HIS A 46 -6.43 0.28 -0.43
C HIS A 46 -5.28 -0.58 0.07
N VAL A 47 -5.51 -1.31 1.16
CA VAL A 47 -4.59 -2.34 1.66
C VAL A 47 -5.24 -3.70 1.51
N ASN A 48 -4.49 -4.70 1.05
CA ASN A 48 -4.97 -6.08 0.99
C ASN A 48 -4.97 -6.77 2.36
N ASP A 49 -4.13 -6.31 3.28
CA ASP A 49 -4.06 -6.75 4.67
C ASP A 49 -4.13 -5.54 5.60
N LYS A 50 -5.11 -5.52 6.51
CA LYS A 50 -5.27 -4.45 7.50
C LYS A 50 -4.31 -4.58 8.68
N SER A 51 -3.65 -5.73 8.81
CA SER A 51 -2.57 -5.97 9.77
C SER A 51 -1.23 -5.43 9.25
N ALA A 52 -1.22 -4.87 8.04
CA ALA A 52 -0.11 -4.09 7.53
C ALA A 52 0.24 -3.01 8.56
N GLY A 53 1.49 -3.03 9.04
CA GLY A 53 1.99 -2.04 9.95
C GLY A 53 1.89 -0.60 9.41
N PRO A 54 2.35 0.39 10.18
CA PRO A 54 2.22 1.78 9.78
C PRO A 54 2.97 2.09 8.48
N ILE A 55 2.40 2.98 7.66
CA ILE A 55 2.94 3.43 6.39
C ILE A 55 3.50 4.86 6.49
N ARG A 56 4.36 5.18 5.52
CA ARG A 56 4.91 6.52 5.31
C ARG A 56 4.40 7.07 3.99
N LEU A 57 3.86 8.29 4.01
CA LEU A 57 3.40 9.00 2.82
C LEU A 57 4.45 10.03 2.39
N GLN A 58 4.86 9.97 1.13
CA GLN A 58 5.84 10.88 0.53
C GLN A 58 5.35 11.31 -0.86
N TYR A 59 5.80 12.49 -1.30
CA TYR A 59 5.60 12.93 -2.68
C TYR A 59 6.95 13.04 -3.39
N ALA A 60 6.93 12.77 -4.69
CA ALA A 60 8.11 12.68 -5.53
C ALA A 60 7.83 13.23 -6.92
N SER A 61 8.87 13.70 -7.59
CA SER A 61 8.84 14.20 -8.96
C SER A 61 9.95 13.59 -9.81
N GLY A 62 9.77 13.61 -11.12
CA GLY A 62 10.72 13.06 -12.09
C GLY A 62 10.11 11.99 -12.98
N LYS A 63 10.98 11.28 -13.69
CA LYS A 63 10.57 10.18 -14.57
C LYS A 63 10.26 8.96 -13.72
N ALA A 64 9.36 8.09 -14.18
CA ALA A 64 9.06 6.84 -13.47
C ALA A 64 10.30 5.96 -13.22
N SER A 65 11.32 6.04 -14.09
CA SER A 65 12.60 5.35 -13.94
C SER A 65 13.60 6.03 -13.00
N SER A 66 13.34 7.28 -12.56
CA SER A 66 14.20 8.06 -11.68
C SER A 66 13.37 9.12 -10.94
N LEU A 67 12.69 8.67 -9.89
CA LEU A 67 11.90 9.52 -9.01
C LEU A 67 12.79 10.15 -7.94
N ASN A 68 12.65 11.46 -7.74
CA ASN A 68 13.26 12.19 -6.65
C ASN A 68 12.21 12.38 -5.56
N ILE A 69 12.48 11.90 -4.34
CA ILE A 69 11.62 12.18 -3.20
C ILE A 69 11.77 13.66 -2.85
N ASP A 70 10.68 14.41 -2.98
CA ASP A 70 10.67 15.86 -2.74
C ASP A 70 10.27 16.21 -1.31
N GLY A 71 9.53 15.34 -0.64
CA GLY A 71 9.16 15.56 0.75
C GLY A 71 8.29 14.45 1.35
N VAL A 72 8.16 14.56 2.66
CA VAL A 72 7.36 13.66 3.50
C VAL A 72 6.05 14.35 3.82
N ILE A 73 4.94 13.63 3.61
CA ILE A 73 3.60 14.09 3.92
C ILE A 73 3.25 13.72 5.36
N ALA A 74 3.54 12.47 5.73
CA ALA A 74 3.29 11.93 7.05
C ALA A 74 4.12 10.67 7.28
N ASP A 75 4.53 10.48 8.53
CA ASP A 75 5.18 9.26 9.01
C ASP A 75 4.22 8.52 9.95
N ASN A 76 4.43 7.20 10.07
CA ASN A 76 3.74 6.33 11.01
C ASN A 76 2.20 6.34 10.92
N VAL A 77 1.65 6.43 9.69
CA VAL A 77 0.21 6.47 9.44
C VAL A 77 -0.35 5.04 9.49
N ASP A 78 -1.43 4.82 10.25
CA ASP A 78 -2.13 3.54 10.25
C ASP A 78 -2.68 3.24 8.84
N ALA A 79 -2.19 2.17 8.23
CA ALA A 79 -2.52 1.78 6.88
C ALA A 79 -4.00 1.36 6.74
N SER A 80 -4.64 0.93 7.82
CA SER A 80 -6.03 0.49 7.84
C SER A 80 -7.03 1.64 7.66
N LEU A 81 -6.60 2.89 7.86
CA LEU A 81 -7.43 4.09 7.67
C LEU A 81 -7.89 4.27 6.22
N GLY A 82 -7.06 3.88 5.25
CA GLY A 82 -7.35 4.02 3.82
C GLY A 82 -7.45 5.47 3.31
N ILE A 83 -7.23 6.46 4.17
CA ILE A 83 -7.32 7.89 3.84
C ILE A 83 -6.41 8.75 4.73
N TYR A 84 -5.83 9.79 4.14
CA TYR A 84 -5.09 10.85 4.82
C TYR A 84 -5.41 12.20 4.18
N LYS A 85 -5.73 13.21 5.00
CA LYS A 85 -5.97 14.58 4.54
C LYS A 85 -4.67 15.36 4.52
N TRP A 86 -4.15 15.64 3.33
CA TRP A 86 -2.92 16.40 3.16
C TRP A 86 -3.22 17.85 2.78
N LYS A 87 -2.71 18.79 3.58
CA LYS A 87 -2.66 20.21 3.21
C LYS A 87 -1.39 20.47 2.43
N ILE A 88 -1.53 20.76 1.14
CA ILE A 88 -0.41 21.02 0.24
C ILE A 88 0.29 22.31 0.70
N PRO A 89 1.61 22.31 0.93
CA PRO A 89 2.36 23.53 1.24
C PRO A 89 2.17 24.61 0.16
N LYS A 90 2.00 25.87 0.56
CA LYS A 90 1.79 26.99 -0.37
C LYS A 90 3.03 27.30 -1.21
N ASP A 91 4.20 26.98 -0.66
CA ASP A 91 5.52 27.19 -1.21
C ASP A 91 6.04 25.99 -2.01
N ILE A 92 5.21 24.96 -2.21
CA ILE A 92 5.57 23.83 -3.08
C ILE A 92 5.85 24.37 -4.48
N LYS A 93 7.10 24.26 -4.93
CA LYS A 93 7.47 24.71 -6.26
C LYS A 93 7.28 23.56 -7.24
N PRO A 94 6.58 23.76 -8.36
CA PRO A 94 6.62 22.79 -9.45
C PRO A 94 8.07 22.68 -9.91
N LYS A 95 8.71 21.53 -9.71
CA LYS A 95 10.00 21.25 -10.34
C LYS A 95 9.73 20.97 -11.83
N LYS A 96 10.25 21.85 -12.68
CA LYS A 96 10.23 21.70 -14.14
C LYS A 96 11.18 20.59 -14.58
#